data_AF-A0AAJ1J9D0-F1
#
_entry.id   AF-A0AAJ1J9D0-F1
#
_cell.length_a   1.000
_cell.length_b   1.000
_cell.length_c   1.000
_cell.angle_alpha   90.00
_cell.angle_beta   90.00
_cell.angle_gamma   90.00
#
_symmetry.space_group_name_H-M   'P 1'
#
loop_
_entity.id
_entity.type
_entity.pdbx_description
1 polymer ?
#
loop_
_entity_poly.entity_id
_entity_poly.type
_entity_poly.pdbx_seq_one_letter_code
_entity_poly.pdbx_strand_id
1 'polypeptide(L)' 'MKVTIEMNNKEVQEYIGGDYLSPEFEYQSLIQNDAKVILENSGFQGIETGDITVTIHD' A
#
# COMPACT_ATOMS: atom_id res chain seq x y z
N MET A 1 -3.15 6.08 14.40
CA MET A 1 -1.89 6.56 13.77
C MET A 1 -2.25 7.02 12.37
N LYS A 2 -1.51 7.92 11.70
CA LYS A 2 -1.78 8.23 10.29
C LYS A 2 -0.54 7.96 9.48
N VAL A 3 -0.67 7.10 8.47
CA VAL A 3 0.42 6.71 7.57
C VAL A 3 0.06 7.18 6.17
N THR A 4 1.00 7.87 5.53
CA THR A 4 0.86 8.33 4.15
C THR A 4 1.99 7.71 3.35
N ILE A 5 1.62 7.02 2.28
CA ILE A 5 2.52 6.37 1.35
C ILE A 5 2.32 7.07 0.00
N GLU A 6 3.38 7.69 -0.48
CA GLU A 6 3.40 8.40 -1.77
C GLU A 6 4.31 7.59 -2.69
N MET A 7 3.79 7.17 -3.84
CA MET A 7 4.53 6.37 -4.81
C MET A 7 4.25 6.88 -6.22
N ASN A 8 5.19 6.70 -7.14
CA ASN A 8 4.92 6.85 -8.57
C ASN A 8 4.62 5.49 -9.22
N ASN A 9 4.08 5.51 -10.44
CA ASN A 9 3.76 4.29 -11.19
C ASN A 9 4.93 3.32 -11.32
N LYS A 10 6.16 3.80 -11.48
CA LYS A 10 7.35 2.94 -11.59
C LYS A 10 7.61 2.18 -10.29
N GLU A 11 7.53 2.86 -9.14
CA GLU A 11 7.70 2.26 -7.82
C GLU A 11 6.60 1.24 -7.52
N VAL A 12 5.37 1.51 -7.96
CA VAL A 12 4.26 0.55 -7.84
C VAL A 12 4.55 -0.71 -8.66
N GLN A 13 4.99 -0.57 -9.91
CA GLN A 13 5.33 -1.72 -10.74
C GLN A 13 6.51 -2.53 -10.19
N GLU A 14 7.51 -1.86 -9.59
CA GLU A 14 8.61 -2.52 -8.89
C GLU A 14 8.13 -3.26 -7.62
N TYR A 15 7.18 -2.67 -6.88
CA TYR A 15 6.61 -3.24 -5.66
C TYR A 15 5.78 -4.50 -5.94
N ILE A 16 4.84 -4.43 -6.88
CA ILE A 16 3.90 -5.52 -7.15
C ILE A 16 4.60 -6.65 -7.93
N GLY A 17 5.65 -6.31 -8.68
CA GLY A 17 6.34 -7.22 -9.56
C GLY A 17 5.57 -7.38 -10.88
N GLY A 18 6.29 -7.33 -12.00
CA GLY A 18 5.70 -7.24 -13.34
C GLY A 18 4.78 -8.39 -13.79
N ASP A 19 4.62 -9.45 -12.98
CA ASP A 19 3.72 -10.58 -13.24
C ASP A 19 2.31 -10.38 -12.65
N TYR A 20 2.09 -9.31 -11.89
CA TYR A 20 0.81 -9.07 -11.22
C TYR A 20 -0.20 -8.39 -12.15
N LEU A 21 -1.02 -9.21 -12.79
CA LEU A 21 -2.05 -8.80 -13.77
C LEU A 21 -3.34 -8.28 -13.10
N SER A 22 -3.24 -7.52 -12.00
CA SER A 22 -4.41 -6.82 -11.45
C SER A 22 -4.62 -5.47 -12.14
N PRO A 23 -5.86 -5.00 -12.27
CA PRO A 23 -6.15 -3.64 -12.70
C PRO A 23 -5.50 -2.60 -11.78
N GLU A 24 -5.04 -1.47 -12.34
CA GLU A 24 -4.33 -0.41 -11.60
C GLU A 24 -5.11 0.14 -10.39
N PHE A 25 -6.45 0.11 -10.44
CA PHE A 25 -7.30 0.56 -9.34
C PHE A 25 -7.19 -0.31 -8.07
N GLU A 26 -6.68 -1.54 -8.18
CA GLU A 26 -6.50 -2.45 -7.03
C GLU A 26 -5.19 -2.23 -6.29
N TYR A 27 -4.21 -1.55 -6.92
CA TYR A 27 -2.86 -1.39 -6.38
C TYR A 27 -2.84 -0.61 -5.07
N GLN A 28 -3.65 0.45 -4.96
CA GLN A 28 -3.74 1.22 -3.72
C GLN A 28 -4.26 0.35 -2.56
N SER A 29 -5.31 -0.44 -2.78
CA SER A 29 -5.89 -1.30 -1.75
C SER A 29 -4.93 -2.42 -1.35
N LEU A 30 -4.18 -2.98 -2.31
CA LEU A 30 -3.11 -3.96 -2.05
C LEU A 30 -2.04 -3.36 -1.13
N ILE A 31 -1.47 -2.22 -1.51
CA ILE A 31 -0.40 -1.54 -0.76
C ILE A 31 -0.90 -1.12 0.63
N GLN A 32 -2.14 -0.64 0.75
CA GLN A 32 -2.75 -0.31 2.04
C GLN A 32 -2.84 -1.53 2.96
N ASN A 33 -3.29 -2.67 2.44
CA ASN A 33 -3.43 -3.88 3.23
C ASN A 33 -2.07 -4.44 3.66
N ASP A 34 -1.09 -4.45 2.77
CA ASP A 34 0.26 -4.91 3.08
C ASP A 34 0.93 -4.01 4.12
N ALA A 35 0.81 -2.69 3.97
CA ALA A 35 1.32 -1.73 4.94
C ALA A 35 0.69 -1.95 6.32
N LYS A 36 -0.62 -2.23 6.39
CA LYS A 36 -1.29 -2.59 7.64
C LYS A 36 -0.65 -3.82 8.27
N VAL A 37 -0.52 -4.91 7.52
CA VAL A 37 0.06 -6.17 8.01
C VAL A 37 1.50 -5.97 8.50
N ILE A 38 2.32 -5.19 7.78
CA ILE A 38 3.69 -4.87 8.18
C ILE A 38 3.72 -4.12 9.52
N LEU A 39 2.84 -3.14 9.70
CA LEU A 39 2.77 -2.37 10.95
C LEU A 39 2.26 -3.22 12.12
N GLU A 40 1.25 -4.04 11.90
CA GLU A 40 0.76 -5.00 12.91
C GLU A 40 1.87 -5.97 13.34
N ASN A 41 2.62 -6.52 12.37
CA ASN A 41 3.76 -7.39 12.64
C ASN A 41 4.93 -6.67 13.33
N SER A 42 5.04 -5.36 13.18
CA SER A 42 6.02 -4.51 13.87
C SER A 42 5.61 -4.17 15.31
N GLY A 43 4.45 -4.66 15.77
CA GLY A 43 3.97 -4.49 17.15
C GLY A 43 3.02 -3.31 17.35
N PHE A 44 2.63 -2.60 16.28
CA PHE A 44 1.57 -1.60 16.37
C PHE A 44 0.20 -2.30 16.46
N GLN A 45 -0.71 -1.76 17.27
CA GLN A 45 -2.04 -2.34 17.47
C GLN A 45 -3.13 -1.35 17.10
N GLY A 46 -4.29 -1.87 16.69
CA GLY A 46 -5.47 -1.07 16.37
C GLY A 46 -5.32 -0.22 15.11
N ILE A 47 -4.58 -0.71 14.10
CA ILE A 47 -4.44 -0.03 12.82
C ILE A 47 -5.60 -0.42 11.92
N GLU A 48 -6.33 0.58 11.44
CA GLU A 48 -7.38 0.40 10.45
C GLU A 48 -6.84 0.73 9.04
N THR A 49 -7.45 0.16 8.00
CA THR A 49 -7.06 0.50 6.61
C THR A 49 -7.28 1.98 6.30
N GLY A 50 -8.28 2.61 6.94
CA GLY A 50 -8.52 4.06 6.84
C GLY A 50 -7.44 4.94 7.46
N ASP A 51 -6.57 4.38 8.30
CA ASP A 51 -5.40 5.08 8.85
C ASP A 51 -4.25 5.20 7.84
N ILE A 52 -4.33 4.46 6.72
CA ILE A 52 -3.28 4.34 5.70
C ILE A 52 -3.79 4.98 4.40
N THR A 53 -3.18 6.08 4.00
CA THR A 53 -3.43 6.73 2.72
C THR A 53 -2.33 6.37 1.74
N VAL A 54 -2.70 5.83 0.58
CA VAL A 54 -1.77 5.58 -0.52
C VAL A 54 -2.14 6.49 -1.69
N THR A 55 -1.20 7.34 -2.09
CA THR A 55 -1.33 8.21 -3.26
C THR A 55 -0.37 7.72 -4.32
N ILE A 56 -0.89 7.38 -5.51
CA ILE A 56 -0.08 7.01 -6.66
C ILE A 56 -0.07 8.19 -7.62
N HIS A 57 1.13 8.69 -7.91
CA HIS A 57 1.37 9.72 -8.92
C HIS A 57 1.71 9.07 -10.26
N ASP A 58 1.41 9.81 -11.33
CA ASP A 58 1.80 9.43 -12.68
C ASP A 58 3.31 9.26 -12.86
#